data_AF-A0A369JSF8-F1
#
_entry.id   AF-A0A369JSF8-F1
#
_cell.length_a   1.000
_cell.length_b   1.000
_cell.length_c   1.000
_cell.angle_alpha   90.00
_cell.angle_beta   90.00
_cell.angle_gamma   90.00
#
_symmetry.space_group_name_H-M   'P 1'
#
loop_
_entity.id
_entity.type
_entity.pdbx_description
1 polymer ?
#
loop_
_entity_poly.entity_id
_entity_poly.type
_entity_poly.pdbx_seq_one_letter_code
_entity_poly.pdbx_strand_id
1 'polypeptide(L)'
;MFNRNKDRLYLAYYYRGAAGKGYHVALLLTPKNPSQEVSNCYQYHATNPPAPGGQVWKFQPLRVPPRTDKLLAALLLGKTEHDNKTIENLLLEQVPVVQGDPVWRCRHWCWNAIQTLIDHGIIAPLDGTPQEVWQRGIDFASTVVLDSNFFSSPVPTCDQHGVRIDSELVDPIAAVEES
;
A
#
# COMPACT_ATOMS: atom_id res chain seq x y z
N MET A 1 20.02 11.09 17.42
CA MET A 1 18.98 10.29 18.11
C MET A 1 18.32 9.41 17.06
N PHE A 2 18.53 8.11 17.06
CA PHE A 2 17.86 7.21 16.12
C PHE A 2 16.41 7.03 16.58
N ASN A 3 15.46 7.68 15.90
CA ASN A 3 14.06 7.56 16.25
C ASN A 3 13.59 6.12 15.93
N ARG A 4 13.35 5.33 16.98
CA ARG A 4 13.11 3.87 16.88
C ARG A 4 11.72 3.52 16.34
N ASN A 5 10.87 4.53 16.16
CA ASN A 5 9.44 4.40 15.85
C ASN A 5 9.05 5.09 14.54
N LYS A 6 9.87 4.94 13.50
CA LYS A 6 9.57 5.43 12.15
C LYS A 6 8.30 4.78 11.60
N ASP A 7 7.54 5.52 10.81
CA ASP A 7 6.43 4.97 10.04
C ASP A 7 6.94 4.01 8.96
N ARG A 8 6.04 3.15 8.50
CA ARG A 8 6.26 2.18 7.44
C ARG A 8 5.49 2.59 6.22
N LEU A 9 6.16 2.55 5.07
CA LEU A 9 5.50 2.68 3.79
C LEU A 9 5.42 1.31 3.13
N TYR A 10 4.20 0.90 2.80
CA TYR A 10 3.93 -0.33 2.08
C TYR A 10 3.37 -0.04 0.70
N LEU A 11 3.64 -0.95 -0.23
CA LEU A 11 2.84 -1.15 -1.43
C LEU A 11 1.78 -2.21 -1.11
N ALA A 12 0.53 -1.79 -1.06
CA ALA A 12 -0.60 -2.60 -0.63
C ALA A 12 -1.37 -3.18 -1.83
N TYR A 13 -1.69 -4.47 -1.77
CA TYR A 13 -2.39 -5.22 -2.81
C TYR A 13 -3.80 -5.58 -2.34
N TYR A 14 -4.79 -4.94 -2.95
CA TYR A 14 -6.20 -5.14 -2.63
C TYR A 14 -6.86 -6.06 -3.66
N TYR A 15 -7.56 -7.09 -3.19
CA TYR A 15 -8.32 -7.96 -4.09
C TYR A 15 -9.55 -7.20 -4.63
N ARG A 16 -9.89 -7.43 -5.90
CA ARG A 16 -11.01 -6.75 -6.59
C ARG A 16 -12.31 -7.59 -6.64
N GLY A 17 -12.36 -8.66 -5.87
CA GLY A 17 -13.47 -9.64 -5.83
C GLY A 17 -13.54 -10.49 -7.10
N ALA A 18 -14.55 -11.35 -7.18
CA ALA A 18 -14.71 -12.35 -8.25
C ALA A 18 -14.78 -11.78 -9.68
N ALA A 19 -15.19 -10.51 -9.84
CA ALA A 19 -15.35 -9.87 -11.14
C ALA A 19 -14.10 -9.08 -11.60
N GLY A 20 -13.12 -8.86 -10.72
CA GLY A 20 -11.94 -8.04 -11.01
C GLY A 20 -10.71 -8.87 -11.34
N LYS A 21 -10.11 -8.66 -12.52
CA LYS A 21 -8.80 -9.23 -12.83
C LYS A 21 -7.70 -8.46 -12.10
N GLY A 22 -6.80 -9.19 -11.43
CA GLY A 22 -5.64 -8.65 -10.74
C GLY A 22 -5.97 -7.83 -9.49
N TYR A 23 -4.98 -7.08 -9.02
CA TYR A 23 -5.07 -6.32 -7.77
C TYR A 23 -5.28 -4.83 -8.04
N HIS A 24 -6.05 -4.17 -7.17
CA HIS A 24 -5.89 -2.72 -6.99
C HIS A 24 -4.66 -2.50 -6.12
N VAL A 25 -3.82 -1.54 -6.48
CA VAL A 25 -2.61 -1.22 -5.70
C VAL A 25 -2.63 0.23 -5.22
N ALA A 26 -2.10 0.44 -4.02
CA ALA A 26 -1.98 1.73 -3.37
C ALA A 26 -0.72 1.77 -2.52
N LEU A 27 -0.25 2.98 -2.19
CA LEU A 27 0.68 3.15 -1.09
C LEU A 27 -0.09 3.20 0.23
N LEU A 28 0.45 2.57 1.26
CA LEU A 28 -0.11 2.56 2.60
C LEU A 28 0.97 2.99 3.60
N LEU A 29 0.81 4.17 4.17
CA LEU A 29 1.65 4.69 5.26
C LEU A 29 1.01 4.30 6.59
N THR A 30 1.76 3.61 7.45
CA THR A 30 1.29 3.21 8.77
C THR A 30 2.32 3.55 9.85
N PRO A 31 1.89 3.82 11.09
CA PRO A 31 2.77 3.70 12.24
C PRO A 31 3.38 2.29 12.32
N LYS A 32 4.52 2.16 12.99
CA LYS A 32 5.16 0.85 13.25
C LYS A 32 4.24 -0.13 13.99
N ASN A 33 3.49 0.37 14.96
CA ASN A 33 2.54 -0.41 15.75
C ASN A 33 1.19 0.31 15.69
N PRO A 34 0.43 0.15 14.59
CA PRO A 34 -0.77 0.94 14.39
C PRO A 34 -1.86 0.52 15.39
N SER A 35 -2.38 1.51 16.14
CA SER A 35 -3.46 1.28 17.12
C SER A 35 -4.84 1.19 16.45
N GLN A 36 -5.77 0.55 17.15
CA GLN A 36 -7.10 0.17 16.66
C GLN A 36 -8.09 1.35 16.57
N GLU A 37 -7.94 2.36 17.43
CA GLU A 37 -8.99 3.35 17.68
C GLU A 37 -8.97 4.57 16.75
N VAL A 38 -7.96 4.66 15.88
CA VAL A 38 -7.77 5.82 15.04
C VAL A 38 -7.37 5.35 13.67
N SER A 39 -7.98 5.92 12.63
CA SER A 39 -7.53 5.84 11.24
C SER A 39 -6.13 6.47 11.13
N ASN A 40 -5.11 5.89 11.74
CA ASN A 40 -3.76 6.45 11.82
C ASN A 40 -2.93 6.09 10.59
N CYS A 41 -3.51 5.31 9.67
CA CYS A 41 -2.91 4.95 8.41
C CYS A 41 -3.46 5.83 7.28
N TYR A 42 -2.60 6.06 6.28
CA TYR A 42 -2.92 6.86 5.11
C TYR A 42 -2.73 6.01 3.86
N GLN A 43 -3.79 5.88 3.08
CA GLN A 43 -3.77 5.23 1.78
C GLN A 43 -3.68 6.29 0.70
N TYR A 44 -2.71 6.16 -0.19
CA TYR A 44 -2.53 7.02 -1.36
C TYR A 44 -2.72 6.17 -2.61
N HIS A 45 -3.73 6.49 -3.43
CA HIS A 45 -3.97 5.76 -4.66
C HIS A 45 -4.44 6.63 -5.81
N ALA A 46 -4.30 6.08 -7.03
CA ALA A 46 -5.09 6.50 -8.16
C ALA A 46 -6.27 5.53 -8.35
N THR A 47 -7.48 6.06 -8.43
CA THR A 47 -8.73 5.29 -8.56
C THR A 47 -9.58 5.81 -9.70
N ASN A 48 -10.38 4.95 -10.33
CA ASN A 48 -11.29 5.29 -11.41
C ASN A 48 -12.72 4.82 -11.09
N PRO A 49 -13.38 5.42 -10.09
CA PRO A 49 -14.74 5.02 -9.73
C PRO A 49 -15.68 5.22 -10.93
N PRO A 50 -16.71 4.37 -11.10
CA PRO A 50 -17.78 4.63 -12.05
C PRO A 50 -18.42 5.99 -11.78
N ALA A 51 -18.56 6.83 -12.80
CA ALA A 51 -19.23 8.13 -12.72
C ALA A 51 -20.14 8.35 -13.94
N PRO A 52 -21.18 9.20 -13.83
CA PRO A 52 -21.96 9.63 -14.98
C PRO A 52 -21.03 10.29 -16.02
N GLY A 53 -21.01 9.76 -17.25
CA GLY A 53 -20.11 10.24 -18.32
C GLY A 53 -18.81 9.45 -18.49
N GLY A 54 -18.57 8.42 -17.68
CA GLY A 54 -17.44 7.49 -17.84
C GLY A 54 -16.55 7.39 -16.61
N GLN A 55 -15.54 6.51 -16.68
CA GLN A 55 -14.54 6.35 -15.64
C GLN A 55 -13.43 7.40 -15.80
N VAL A 56 -13.24 8.25 -14.79
CA VAL A 56 -12.17 9.24 -14.74
C VAL A 56 -11.21 8.86 -13.63
N TRP A 57 -9.91 8.84 -13.94
CA TRP A 57 -8.90 8.57 -12.91
C TRP A 57 -8.76 9.77 -11.97
N LYS A 58 -8.55 9.53 -10.69
CA LYS A 58 -8.27 10.58 -9.72
C LYS A 58 -7.28 10.09 -8.68
N PHE A 59 -6.42 10.99 -8.21
CA PHE A 59 -5.64 10.77 -7.01
C PHE A 59 -6.59 10.97 -5.82
N GLN A 60 -6.52 10.07 -4.85
CA GLN A 60 -7.36 10.12 -3.67
C GLN A 60 -6.56 9.67 -2.45
N PRO A 61 -6.15 10.61 -1.57
CA PRO A 61 -5.64 10.27 -0.25
C PRO A 61 -6.83 9.90 0.67
N LEU A 62 -6.68 8.84 1.45
CA LEU A 62 -7.69 8.37 2.39
C LEU A 62 -7.08 8.03 3.73
N ARG A 63 -7.81 8.37 4.78
CA ARG A 63 -7.53 7.90 6.12
C ARG A 63 -8.18 6.53 6.30
N VAL A 64 -7.40 5.51 6.65
CA VAL A 64 -7.88 4.11 6.69
C VAL A 64 -7.48 3.41 7.98
N PRO A 65 -8.20 2.36 8.40
CA PRO A 65 -7.68 1.44 9.41
C PRO A 65 -6.43 0.70 8.87
N PRO A 66 -5.61 0.11 9.76
CA PRO A 66 -4.39 -0.61 9.36
C PRO A 66 -4.66 -1.82 8.47
N ARG A 67 -5.84 -2.43 8.64
CA ARG A 67 -6.35 -3.51 7.83
C ARG A 67 -7.74 -3.17 7.30
N THR A 68 -7.98 -3.44 6.02
CA THR A 68 -9.32 -3.41 5.43
C THR A 68 -9.72 -4.83 4.99
N ASP A 69 -11.02 -5.05 4.83
CA ASP A 69 -11.60 -6.28 4.30
C ASP A 69 -11.10 -6.66 2.89
N LYS A 70 -10.49 -5.71 2.17
CA LYS A 70 -9.96 -5.89 0.81
C LYS A 70 -8.45 -6.05 0.76
N LEU A 71 -7.72 -5.76 1.83
CA LEU A 71 -6.26 -5.82 1.85
C LEU A 71 -5.82 -7.29 1.88
N LEU A 72 -5.25 -7.77 0.76
CA LEU A 72 -4.81 -9.16 0.63
C LEU A 72 -3.38 -9.36 1.12
N ALA A 73 -2.49 -8.47 0.70
CA ALA A 73 -1.07 -8.55 0.99
C ALA A 73 -0.44 -7.16 1.00
N ALA A 74 0.71 -7.04 1.65
CA ALA A 74 1.53 -5.84 1.65
C ALA A 74 3.00 -6.18 1.31
N LEU A 75 3.66 -5.26 0.61
CA LEU A 75 5.11 -5.29 0.41
C LEU A 75 5.70 -4.08 1.14
N LEU A 76 6.62 -4.31 2.07
CA LEU A 76 7.32 -3.24 2.78
C LEU A 76 8.32 -2.56 1.85
N LEU A 77 8.05 -1.31 1.47
CA LEU A 77 8.95 -0.49 0.66
C LEU A 77 10.07 0.11 1.52
N GLY A 78 9.75 0.48 2.76
CA GLY A 78 10.74 1.05 3.66
C GLY A 78 10.16 1.77 4.86
N LYS A 79 11.03 2.51 5.53
CA LYS A 79 10.72 3.30 6.72
C LYS A 79 10.91 4.77 6.40
N THR A 80 10.06 5.63 6.97
CA THR A 80 10.13 7.08 6.76
C THR A 80 10.01 7.85 8.07
N GLU A 81 10.70 8.98 8.16
CA GLU A 81 10.54 9.97 9.24
C GLU A 81 9.62 11.13 8.83
N HIS A 82 9.18 11.15 7.57
CA HIS A 82 8.33 12.20 7.04
C HIS A 82 6.88 11.94 7.40
N ASP A 83 6.16 13.01 7.74
CA ASP A 83 4.75 12.93 8.05
C ASP A 83 3.87 12.75 6.81
N ASN A 84 2.61 12.35 7.05
CA ASN A 84 1.61 12.12 6.01
C ASN A 84 1.37 13.34 5.10
N LYS A 85 1.44 14.56 5.63
CA LYS A 85 1.17 15.78 4.85
C LYS A 85 2.30 16.07 3.87
N THR A 86 3.53 15.86 4.31
CA THR A 86 4.73 16.00 3.47
C THR A 86 4.66 15.02 2.31
N ILE A 87 4.33 13.76 2.59
CA ILE A 87 4.20 12.72 1.57
C ILE A 87 3.02 13.02 0.64
N GLU A 88 1.85 13.36 1.18
CA GLU A 88 0.65 13.66 0.39
C GLU A 88 0.86 14.83 -0.57
N ASN A 89 1.42 15.95 -0.09
CA ASN A 89 1.69 17.13 -0.91
C ASN A 89 2.69 16.80 -2.03
N LEU A 90 3.76 16.06 -1.71
CA LEU A 90 4.74 15.64 -2.72
C LEU A 90 4.08 14.79 -3.81
N LEU A 91 3.25 13.81 -3.42
CA LEU A 91 2.55 12.94 -4.36
C LEU A 91 1.53 13.71 -5.21
N LEU A 92 0.81 14.66 -4.62
CA LEU A 92 -0.15 15.52 -5.31
C LEU A 92 0.53 16.42 -6.36
N GLU A 93 1.69 16.98 -6.03
CA GLU A 93 2.40 17.94 -6.88
C GLU A 93 3.23 17.27 -7.98
N GLN A 94 3.84 16.11 -7.69
CA GLN A 94 4.86 15.51 -8.57
C GLN A 94 4.39 14.26 -9.31
N VAL A 95 3.27 13.63 -8.92
CA VAL A 95 2.83 12.35 -9.49
C VAL A 95 1.52 12.51 -10.25
N PRO A 96 1.57 12.84 -11.56
CA PRO A 96 0.37 13.12 -12.33
C PRO A 96 -0.51 11.87 -12.50
N VAL A 97 -1.82 12.10 -12.51
CA VAL A 97 -2.82 11.11 -12.92
C VAL A 97 -3.10 11.27 -14.41
N VAL A 98 -2.90 10.19 -15.17
CA VAL A 98 -3.02 10.23 -16.63
C VAL A 98 -4.45 9.87 -17.04
N GLN A 99 -5.05 10.70 -17.90
CA GLN A 99 -6.38 10.47 -18.48
C GLN A 99 -6.26 10.02 -19.93
N GLY A 100 -7.29 9.33 -20.43
CA GLY A 100 -7.42 8.99 -21.86
C GLY A 100 -6.47 7.89 -22.36
N ASP A 101 -5.53 7.43 -21.54
CA ASP A 101 -4.66 6.31 -21.87
C ASP A 101 -5.33 4.96 -21.49
N PRO A 102 -5.66 4.09 -22.48
CA PRO A 102 -6.34 2.82 -22.24
C PRO A 102 -5.48 1.75 -21.58
N VAL A 103 -4.14 1.91 -21.53
CA VAL A 103 -3.23 1.00 -20.84
C VAL A 103 -2.87 1.48 -19.43
N TRP A 104 -3.08 2.76 -19.12
CA TRP A 104 -2.80 3.33 -17.80
C TRP A 104 -3.70 2.77 -16.69
N ARG A 105 -3.13 2.56 -15.51
CA ARG A 105 -3.74 1.84 -14.37
C ARG A 105 -3.13 2.35 -13.06
N CYS A 106 -3.79 2.08 -11.93
CA CYS A 106 -3.30 2.38 -10.57
C CYS A 106 -1.84 1.96 -10.30
N ARG A 107 -1.37 0.84 -10.86
CA ARG A 107 0.03 0.41 -10.72
C ARG A 107 1.04 1.38 -11.35
N HIS A 108 0.70 1.99 -12.49
CA HIS A 108 1.59 2.95 -13.16
C HIS A 108 1.75 4.21 -12.30
N TRP A 109 0.65 4.65 -11.67
CA TRP A 109 0.73 5.72 -10.67
C TRP A 109 1.61 5.31 -9.49
N CYS A 110 1.47 4.08 -8.96
CA CYS A 110 2.31 3.61 -7.85
C CYS A 110 3.79 3.53 -8.24
N TRP A 111 4.13 3.10 -9.46
CA TRP A 111 5.52 3.05 -9.92
C TRP A 111 6.14 4.46 -9.92
N ASN A 112 5.44 5.44 -10.48
CA ASN A 112 5.89 6.82 -10.49
C ASN A 112 5.97 7.40 -9.07
N ALA A 113 4.96 7.14 -8.23
CA ALA A 113 4.93 7.58 -6.84
C ALA A 113 6.12 7.04 -6.06
N ILE A 114 6.42 5.74 -6.17
CA ILE A 114 7.58 5.13 -5.52
C ILE A 114 8.87 5.78 -5.98
N GLN A 115 9.04 5.98 -7.29
CA GLN A 115 10.22 6.65 -7.83
C GLN A 115 10.37 8.07 -7.27
N THR A 116 9.30 8.87 -7.26
CA THR A 116 9.29 10.21 -6.67
C THR A 116 9.69 10.20 -5.20
N LEU A 117 9.20 9.23 -4.42
CA LEU A 117 9.54 9.12 -3.00
C LEU A 117 11.02 8.76 -2.77
N ILE A 118 11.62 7.97 -3.67
CA ILE A 118 13.07 7.67 -3.64
C ILE A 118 13.87 8.92 -4.01
N ASP A 119 13.51 9.59 -5.10
CA ASP A 119 14.24 10.75 -5.63
C ASP A 119 14.27 11.92 -4.63
N HIS A 120 13.22 12.05 -3.81
CA HIS A 120 13.11 13.05 -2.75
C HIS A 120 13.60 12.56 -1.37
N GLY A 121 14.16 11.35 -1.28
CA GLY A 121 14.72 10.81 -0.04
C GLY A 121 13.70 10.48 1.05
N ILE A 122 12.42 10.32 0.69
CA ILE A 122 11.36 9.94 1.64
C ILE A 122 11.53 8.48 2.10
N ILE A 123 11.97 7.62 1.18
CA ILE A 123 12.37 6.24 1.45
C ILE A 123 13.74 5.97 0.83
N ALA A 124 14.43 4.94 1.33
CA ALA A 124 15.68 4.50 0.74
C ALA A 124 15.47 3.93 -0.68
N PRO A 125 16.50 3.93 -1.54
CA PRO A 125 16.45 3.26 -2.83
C PRO A 125 16.06 1.79 -2.71
N LEU A 126 15.31 1.31 -3.71
CA LEU A 126 14.89 -0.09 -3.80
C LEU A 126 15.99 -0.97 -4.41
N ASP A 127 15.94 -2.26 -4.09
CA ASP A 127 16.71 -3.28 -4.82
C ASP A 127 15.99 -3.68 -6.13
N GLY A 128 16.06 -2.77 -7.11
CA GLY A 128 15.40 -2.90 -8.42
C GLY A 128 14.50 -1.71 -8.73
N THR A 129 13.86 -1.76 -9.90
CA THR A 129 12.90 -0.74 -10.33
C THR A 129 11.57 -0.86 -9.56
N PRO A 130 10.79 0.22 -9.43
CA PRO A 130 9.44 0.16 -8.86
C PRO A 130 8.54 -0.90 -9.52
N GLN A 131 8.73 -1.14 -10.82
CA GLN A 131 8.03 -2.15 -11.61
C GLN A 131 8.39 -3.57 -11.18
N GLU A 132 9.68 -3.86 -11.02
CA GLU A 132 10.17 -5.17 -10.58
C GLU A 132 9.74 -5.46 -9.14
N VAL A 133 9.86 -4.49 -8.23
CA VAL A 133 9.42 -4.65 -6.85
C VAL A 133 7.90 -4.83 -6.76
N TRP A 134 7.14 -4.09 -7.56
CA TRP A 134 5.70 -4.33 -7.71
C TRP A 134 5.41 -5.76 -8.19
N GLN A 135 6.14 -6.26 -9.20
CA GLN A 135 5.93 -7.62 -9.71
C GLN A 135 6.23 -8.68 -8.64
N ARG A 136 7.30 -8.53 -7.85
CA ARG A 136 7.61 -9.44 -6.73
C ARG A 136 6.49 -9.47 -5.70
N GLY A 137 5.88 -8.33 -5.39
CA GLY A 137 4.73 -8.28 -4.49
C GLY A 137 3.46 -8.88 -5.10
N ILE A 138 3.26 -8.80 -6.42
CA ILE A 138 2.20 -9.55 -7.13
C ILE A 138 2.43 -11.05 -6.99
N ASP A 139 3.66 -11.51 -7.24
CA ASP A 139 4.01 -12.93 -7.17
C ASP A 139 3.77 -13.45 -5.75
N PHE A 140 4.21 -12.72 -4.72
CA PHE A 140 3.91 -13.01 -3.32
C PHE A 140 2.40 -13.03 -3.04
N ALA A 141 1.67 -11.99 -3.44
CA ALA A 141 0.22 -11.87 -3.22
C ALA A 141 -0.57 -13.02 -3.88
N SER A 142 -0.06 -13.57 -4.99
CA SER A 142 -0.68 -14.70 -5.69
C SER A 142 -0.60 -16.02 -4.92
N THR A 143 0.36 -16.14 -3.99
CA THR A 143 0.50 -17.31 -3.12
C THR A 143 -0.40 -17.27 -1.88
N VAL A 144 -1.06 -16.14 -1.62
CA VAL A 144 -1.91 -15.97 -0.44
C VAL A 144 -3.20 -16.77 -0.61
N VAL A 145 -3.46 -17.64 0.36
CA VAL A 145 -4.69 -18.44 0.44
C VAL A 145 -5.72 -17.71 1.32
N LEU A 146 -6.92 -17.53 0.79
CA LEU A 146 -8.06 -16.97 1.52
C LEU A 146 -8.83 -18.10 2.21
N ASP A 147 -8.42 -18.45 3.43
CA ASP A 147 -9.13 -19.40 4.30
C ASP A 147 -10.02 -18.70 5.33
N SER A 148 -10.69 -19.47 6.20
CA SER A 148 -11.59 -18.95 7.23
C SER A 148 -10.89 -18.08 8.28
N ASN A 149 -9.57 -18.21 8.44
CA ASN A 149 -8.76 -17.47 9.40
C ASN A 149 -8.01 -16.30 8.76
N PHE A 150 -8.20 -16.07 7.45
CA PHE A 150 -7.47 -15.04 6.72
C PHE A 150 -7.63 -13.68 7.38
N PHE A 151 -8.87 -13.30 7.71
CA PHE A 151 -9.15 -12.00 8.29
C PHE A 151 -8.69 -11.86 9.74
N SER A 152 -8.65 -12.94 10.51
CA SER A 152 -8.16 -12.92 11.90
C SER A 152 -6.63 -12.98 12.03
N SER A 153 -5.91 -13.50 11.02
CA SER A 153 -4.44 -13.57 11.05
C SER A 153 -3.80 -12.28 10.56
N PRO A 154 -2.56 -11.89 10.94
CA PRO A 154 -1.88 -10.72 10.37
C PRO A 154 -1.88 -10.69 8.83
N VAL A 155 -1.95 -9.50 8.23
CA VAL A 155 -1.92 -9.35 6.76
C VAL A 155 -0.62 -9.98 6.24
N PRO A 156 -0.68 -10.89 5.25
CA PRO A 156 0.52 -11.40 4.60
C PRO A 156 1.43 -10.27 4.10
N THR A 157 2.67 -10.23 4.60
CA THR A 157 3.62 -9.19 4.26
C THR A 157 4.93 -9.78 3.73
N CYS A 158 5.51 -9.12 2.73
CA CYS A 158 6.84 -9.43 2.22
C CYS A 158 7.74 -8.20 2.20
N ASP A 159 9.04 -8.40 2.07
CA ASP A 159 10.01 -7.35 1.78
C ASP A 159 10.10 -7.03 0.28
N GLN A 160 10.98 -6.10 -0.09
CA GLN A 160 11.20 -5.70 -1.49
C GLN A 160 11.74 -6.81 -2.41
N HIS A 161 12.20 -7.94 -1.85
CA HIS A 161 12.62 -9.12 -2.61
C HIS A 161 11.49 -10.15 -2.78
N GLY A 162 10.30 -9.86 -2.23
CA GLY A 162 9.16 -10.79 -2.23
C GLY A 162 9.28 -11.89 -1.17
N VAL A 163 10.23 -11.77 -0.23
CA VAL A 163 10.43 -12.73 0.85
C VAL A 163 9.46 -12.41 1.98
N ARG A 164 8.75 -13.42 2.49
CA ARG A 164 7.82 -13.27 3.61
C ARG A 164 8.53 -12.71 4.84
N ILE A 165 7.89 -11.74 5.51
CA ILE A 165 8.32 -11.18 6.79
C ILE A 165 7.15 -11.14 7.78
N ASP A 166 7.45 -10.96 9.06
CA ASP A 166 6.44 -10.70 10.07
C ASP A 166 5.70 -9.39 9.77
N SER A 167 4.38 -9.43 9.94
CA SER A 167 3.52 -8.32 9.58
C SER A 167 3.18 -7.47 10.79
N GLU A 168 3.45 -6.16 10.70
CA GLU A 168 2.98 -5.14 11.64
C GLU A 168 1.50 -4.75 11.35
N LEU A 169 0.91 -5.25 10.26
CA LEU A 169 -0.48 -5.00 9.84
C LEU A 169 -1.40 -6.13 10.35
N VAL A 170 -1.83 -6.03 11.59
CA VAL A 170 -2.66 -7.06 12.24
C VAL A 170 -4.15 -6.75 12.19
N ASP A 171 -4.97 -7.80 12.25
CA ASP A 171 -6.40 -7.65 12.56
C ASP A 171 -6.59 -7.56 14.08
N PRO A 172 -7.47 -6.70 14.61
CA PRO A 172 -7.55 -6.45 16.05
C PRO A 172 -7.98 -7.63 16.91
N ILE A 173 -8.69 -8.63 16.36
CA ILE A 173 -9.33 -9.69 17.18
C ILE A 173 -8.30 -10.73 17.67
N ALA A 174 -7.27 -11.05 16.88
CA ALA A 174 -6.30 -12.09 17.25
C ALA A 174 -5.18 -11.63 18.20
N ALA A 175 -4.96 -10.31 18.35
CA ALA A 175 -3.88 -9.80 19.20
C ALA A 175 -4.23 -9.75 20.70
N VAL A 176 -5.47 -10.09 21.08
CA VAL A 176 -5.97 -10.03 22.46
C VAL A 176 -5.88 -11.39 23.17
N GLU A 177 -5.54 -12.47 22.45
CA GLU A 177 -5.46 -13.83 23.03
C GLU A 177 -4.05 -14.21 23.54
N GLU A 178 -3.04 -13.34 23.40
CA GLU A 178 -1.65 -13.60 23.88
C GLU A 178 -1.11 -12.57 24.88
N SER A 179 -1.96 -11.98 25.74
CA SER A 179 -1.51 -11.11 26.86
C SER A 179 -1.97 -11.59 28.23
#